data_AF-A0A837AGH6-F1
#
_entry.id   AF-A0A837AGH6-F1
#
_cell.length_a   1.000
_cell.length_b   1.000
_cell.length_c   1.000
_cell.angle_alpha   90.00
_cell.angle_beta   90.00
_cell.angle_gamma   90.00
#
_symmetry.space_group_name_H-M   'P 1'
#
loop_
_entity.id
_entity.type
_entity.pdbx_description
1 polymer ?
#
loop_
_entity_poly.entity_id
_entity_poly.type
_entity_poly.pdbx_seq_one_letter_code
_entity_poly.pdbx_strand_id
1 'polypeptide(L)'
;MSDSLNKAELNHFLAQQALKSQKKHLNNKFTRWFKALLIPLIFLVGCEFLVRNGYINAYLLPAPSSLWQSFLDLAHSDLFAHIYISTWRVLFGFIIGSGLGLIFAIWVGLSKEAEAYLEPTFSAIKSIPSLAWIPLLLLWLGIDEGSKITLIAIGAFFPTYTNTVAAIHNVDKKLI
;
A
#
# COMPACT_ATOMS: atom_id res chain seq x y z
N MET A 1 30.22 -10.83 54.61
CA MET A 1 30.69 -9.55 54.03
C MET A 1 31.38 -9.70 52.66
N SER A 2 31.28 -10.85 51.96
CA SER A 2 31.87 -11.03 50.60
C SER A 2 30.84 -11.13 49.46
N ASP A 3 29.56 -11.27 49.78
CA ASP A 3 28.50 -11.53 48.78
C ASP A 3 27.96 -10.24 48.11
N SER A 4 28.09 -9.09 48.77
CA SER A 4 27.66 -7.79 48.24
C SER A 4 28.63 -7.19 47.21
N LEU A 5 29.91 -7.56 47.24
CA LEU A 5 30.94 -7.02 46.34
C LEU A 5 30.86 -7.65 44.94
N ASN A 6 30.55 -8.94 44.84
CA ASN A 6 30.43 -9.65 43.56
C ASN A 6 29.21 -9.17 42.74
N LYS A 7 28.11 -8.83 43.42
CA LYS A 7 26.88 -8.35 42.76
C LYS A 7 27.06 -6.97 42.14
N ALA A 8 27.85 -6.10 42.76
CA ALA A 8 28.15 -4.77 42.25
C ALA A 8 29.03 -4.82 40.99
N GLU A 9 30.06 -5.67 40.98
CA GLU A 9 30.92 -5.87 39.81
C GLU A 9 30.14 -6.49 38.65
N LEU A 10 29.33 -7.52 38.91
CA LEU A 10 28.48 -8.15 37.89
C LEU A 10 27.52 -7.14 37.25
N ASN A 11 26.85 -6.30 38.06
CA ASN A 11 25.94 -5.27 37.55
C ASN A 11 26.68 -4.22 36.72
N HIS A 12 27.90 -3.85 37.09
CA HIS A 12 28.71 -2.91 36.33
C HIS A 12 29.17 -3.50 34.98
N PHE A 13 29.57 -4.78 34.96
CA PHE A 13 29.90 -5.50 33.71
C PHE A 13 28.67 -5.64 32.80
N LEU A 14 27.51 -6.00 33.35
CA LEU A 14 26.24 -6.10 32.59
C LEU A 14 25.81 -4.74 32.03
N ALA A 15 25.94 -3.66 32.80
CA ALA A 15 25.64 -2.30 32.36
C ALA A 15 26.57 -1.86 31.21
N GLN A 16 27.87 -2.12 31.31
CA GLN A 16 28.83 -1.81 30.24
C GLN A 16 28.57 -2.63 28.96
N GLN A 17 28.19 -3.90 29.11
CA GLN A 17 27.87 -4.77 27.96
C GLN A 17 26.57 -4.33 27.27
N ALA A 18 25.55 -3.95 28.04
CA ALA A 18 24.30 -3.39 27.53
C ALA A 18 24.53 -2.08 26.77
N LEU A 19 25.31 -1.14 27.33
CA LEU A 19 25.64 0.13 26.68
C LEU A 19 26.44 -0.09 25.37
N LYS A 20 27.39 -1.03 25.36
CA LYS A 20 28.20 -1.34 24.17
C LYS A 20 27.39 -2.03 23.08
N SER A 21 26.47 -2.94 23.45
CA SER A 21 25.52 -3.59 22.54
C SER A 21 24.55 -2.58 21.90
N GLN A 22 23.99 -1.67 22.71
CA GLN A 22 23.07 -0.62 22.26
C GLN A 22 23.75 0.35 21.29
N LYS A 23 24.97 0.80 21.60
CA LYS A 23 25.74 1.72 20.74
C LYS A 23 26.12 1.10 19.39
N LYS A 24 26.41 -0.22 19.37
CA LYS A 24 26.68 -0.97 18.13
C LYS A 24 25.44 -1.08 17.24
N HIS A 25 24.25 -1.29 17.82
CA HIS A 25 23.00 -1.40 17.06
C HIS A 25 22.53 -0.07 16.44
N LEU A 26 22.78 1.06 17.12
CA LEU A 26 22.44 2.39 16.61
C LEU A 26 23.34 2.81 15.43
N ASN A 27 24.65 2.58 15.53
CA ASN A 27 25.58 2.96 14.47
C ASN A 27 25.39 2.10 13.19
N ASN A 28 24.94 0.85 13.35
CA ASN A 28 24.61 -0.03 12.23
C ASN A 28 23.31 0.37 11.52
N LYS A 29 22.34 1.00 12.21
CA LYS A 29 21.14 1.55 11.56
C LYS A 29 21.48 2.78 10.74
N PHE A 30 22.22 3.75 11.29
CA PHE A 30 22.55 5.00 10.59
C PHE A 30 23.38 4.74 9.31
N THR A 31 24.40 3.88 9.40
CA THR A 31 25.20 3.49 8.23
C THR A 31 24.40 2.69 7.20
N ARG A 32 23.41 1.89 7.62
CA ARG A 32 22.50 1.18 6.70
C ARG A 32 21.55 2.13 5.97
N TRP A 33 21.01 3.13 6.65
CA TRP A 33 20.17 4.16 6.03
C TRP A 33 20.95 5.03 5.05
N PHE A 34 22.17 5.46 5.41
CA PHE A 34 23.03 6.22 4.52
C PHE A 34 23.40 5.43 3.24
N LYS A 35 23.77 4.15 3.40
CA LYS A 35 24.02 3.25 2.26
C LYS A 35 22.77 3.01 1.41
N ALA A 36 21.59 2.92 2.04
CA ALA A 36 20.33 2.74 1.33
C ALA A 36 19.91 3.98 0.52
N LEU A 37 20.25 5.19 1.00
CA LEU A 37 19.95 6.45 0.31
C LEU A 37 20.95 6.79 -0.81
N LEU A 38 22.15 6.21 -0.77
CA LEU A 38 23.20 6.52 -1.73
C LEU A 38 22.80 6.13 -3.17
N ILE A 39 22.20 4.96 -3.36
CA ILE A 39 21.72 4.50 -4.68
C ILE A 39 20.64 5.42 -5.28
N PRO A 40 19.51 5.72 -4.58
CA PRO A 40 18.49 6.60 -5.14
C PRO A 40 19.00 8.04 -5.34
N LEU A 41 19.92 8.52 -4.49
CA LEU A 41 20.50 9.85 -4.67
C LEU A 41 21.36 9.91 -5.96
N ILE A 42 22.23 8.91 -6.19
CA ILE A 42 23.00 8.81 -7.43
C ILE A 42 22.07 8.75 -8.64
N PHE A 43 20.98 8.01 -8.55
CA PHE A 43 19.99 7.94 -9.61
C PHE A 43 19.37 9.31 -9.92
N LEU A 44 18.91 10.04 -8.91
CA LEU A 44 18.33 11.39 -9.09
C LEU A 44 19.34 12.36 -9.71
N VAL A 45 20.57 12.39 -9.21
CA VAL A 45 21.62 13.26 -9.74
C VAL A 45 21.99 12.86 -11.18
N GLY A 46 22.05 11.56 -11.45
CA GLY A 46 22.28 11.03 -12.80
C GLY A 46 21.18 11.45 -13.78
N CYS A 47 19.91 11.32 -13.38
CA CYS A 47 18.78 11.77 -14.19
C CYS A 47 18.83 13.27 -14.47
N GLU A 48 19.06 14.10 -13.44
CA GLU A 48 19.21 15.54 -13.58
C GLU A 48 20.32 15.89 -14.58
N PHE A 49 21.48 15.25 -14.44
CA PHE A 49 22.62 15.48 -15.33
C PHE A 49 22.32 15.06 -16.77
N LEU A 50 21.78 13.86 -16.98
CA LEU A 50 21.49 13.34 -18.32
C LEU A 50 20.47 14.20 -19.07
N VAL A 51 19.44 14.68 -18.37
CA VAL A 51 18.38 15.52 -18.95
C VAL A 51 18.90 16.93 -19.23
N ARG A 52 19.61 17.57 -18.28
CA ARG A 52 20.12 18.94 -18.47
C ARG A 52 21.18 19.06 -19.56
N ASN A 53 21.99 18.01 -19.75
CA ASN A 53 22.98 17.98 -20.82
C ASN A 53 22.39 17.54 -22.18
N GLY A 54 21.08 17.28 -22.25
CA GLY A 54 20.38 16.94 -23.49
C GLY A 54 20.62 15.51 -23.98
N TYR A 55 21.26 14.64 -23.18
CA TYR A 55 21.40 13.22 -23.53
C TYR A 55 20.04 12.49 -23.54
N ILE A 56 19.11 12.94 -22.70
CA ILE A 56 17.73 12.44 -22.65
C ILE A 56 16.78 13.61 -22.83
N ASN A 57 15.79 13.45 -23.71
CA ASN A 57 14.76 14.46 -23.94
C ASN A 57 13.89 14.62 -22.69
N ALA A 58 13.70 15.86 -22.22
CA ALA A 58 12.89 16.20 -21.06
C ALA A 58 11.42 15.74 -21.16
N TYR A 59 10.92 15.48 -22.37
CA TYR A 59 9.59 14.90 -22.59
C TYR A 59 9.50 13.43 -22.16
N LEU A 60 10.58 12.66 -22.32
CA LEU A 60 10.62 11.24 -21.93
C LEU A 60 10.95 11.08 -20.44
N LEU A 61 11.82 11.94 -19.93
CA LEU A 61 12.22 11.93 -18.53
C LEU A 61 12.37 13.37 -18.04
N PRO A 62 11.43 13.89 -17.23
CA PRO A 62 11.59 15.21 -16.64
C PRO A 62 12.73 15.20 -15.62
N ALA A 63 13.50 16.29 -15.60
CA ALA A 63 14.54 16.49 -14.60
C ALA A 63 13.92 16.56 -13.20
N PRO A 64 14.52 15.93 -12.17
CA PRO A 64 14.07 16.03 -10.78
C PRO A 64 13.79 17.46 -10.30
N SER A 65 14.58 18.46 -10.73
CA SER A 65 14.31 19.87 -10.38
C SER A 65 12.98 20.39 -10.92
N SER A 66 12.60 19.96 -12.13
CA SER A 66 11.34 20.36 -12.77
C SER A 66 10.14 19.73 -12.05
N LEU A 67 10.27 18.48 -11.57
CA LEU A 67 9.25 17.86 -10.72
C LEU A 67 9.00 18.65 -9.43
N TRP A 68 10.08 19.16 -8.81
CA TRP A 68 9.97 19.98 -7.61
C TRP A 68 9.27 21.32 -7.89
N GLN A 69 9.57 21.96 -9.01
CA GLN A 69 8.89 23.19 -9.42
C GLN A 69 7.40 22.94 -9.68
N SER A 70 7.05 21.92 -10.47
CA SER A 70 5.65 21.55 -10.71
C SER A 70 4.91 21.22 -9.41
N PHE A 71 5.57 20.58 -8.44
CA PHE A 71 4.98 20.35 -7.13
C PHE A 71 4.65 21.65 -6.40
N LEU A 72 5.55 22.63 -6.37
CA LEU A 72 5.31 23.94 -5.76
C LEU A 72 4.19 24.71 -6.48
N ASP A 73 4.15 24.65 -7.81
CA ASP A 73 3.11 25.29 -8.60
C ASP A 73 1.72 24.70 -8.28
N LEU A 74 1.62 23.37 -8.16
CA LEU A 74 0.40 22.70 -7.73
C LEU A 74 0.06 23.05 -6.28
N ALA A 75 1.06 23.05 -5.39
CA ALA A 75 0.86 23.31 -3.96
C ALA A 75 0.29 24.70 -3.68
N HIS A 76 0.61 25.70 -4.50
CA HIS A 76 0.03 27.04 -4.41
C HIS A 76 -1.32 27.21 -5.12
N SER A 77 -1.71 26.25 -5.95
CA SER A 77 -2.97 26.27 -6.71
C SER A 77 -3.94 25.22 -6.14
N ASP A 78 -4.25 24.19 -6.92
CA ASP A 78 -5.38 23.28 -6.68
C ASP A 78 -4.96 21.90 -6.13
N LEU A 79 -3.74 21.76 -5.59
CA LEU A 79 -3.24 20.48 -5.07
C LEU A 79 -4.22 19.81 -4.11
N PHE A 80 -4.78 20.57 -3.16
CA PHE A 80 -5.73 20.04 -2.19
C PHE A 80 -7.04 19.59 -2.83
N ALA A 81 -7.54 20.30 -3.85
CA ALA A 81 -8.74 19.90 -4.57
C ALA A 81 -8.53 18.58 -5.33
N HIS A 82 -7.38 18.41 -5.99
CA HIS A 82 -7.03 17.17 -6.67
C HIS A 82 -6.88 15.98 -5.70
N ILE A 83 -6.21 16.20 -4.56
CA ILE A 83 -6.10 15.18 -3.50
C ILE A 83 -7.48 14.80 -2.98
N TYR A 84 -8.33 15.80 -2.70
CA TYR A 84 -9.67 15.58 -2.18
C TYR A 84 -10.52 14.74 -3.13
N ILE A 85 -10.63 15.13 -4.41
CA ILE A 85 -11.44 14.41 -5.40
C ILE A 85 -10.93 12.97 -5.59
N SER A 86 -9.61 12.79 -5.66
CA SER A 86 -9.02 11.46 -5.78
C SER A 86 -9.31 10.57 -4.57
N THR A 87 -9.16 11.14 -3.36
CA THR A 87 -9.40 10.42 -2.11
C THR A 87 -10.88 10.09 -1.95
N TRP A 88 -11.77 11.04 -2.23
CA TRP A 88 -13.22 10.84 -2.19
C TRP A 88 -13.65 9.68 -3.08
N ARG A 89 -13.19 9.67 -4.33
CA ARG A 89 -13.47 8.59 -5.28
C ARG A 89 -13.00 7.23 -4.77
N VAL A 90 -11.79 7.15 -4.23
CA VAL A 90 -11.24 5.90 -3.67
C VAL A 90 -12.06 5.44 -2.48
N LEU A 91 -12.36 6.33 -1.52
CA LEU A 91 -13.15 5.98 -0.34
C LEU A 91 -14.56 5.53 -0.71
N PHE A 92 -15.23 6.26 -1.59
CA PHE A 92 -16.60 5.96 -1.99
C PHE A 92 -16.69 4.63 -2.76
N GLY A 93 -15.82 4.42 -3.74
CA GLY A 93 -15.73 3.15 -4.47
C GLY A 93 -15.34 1.99 -3.55
N PHE A 94 -14.40 2.21 -2.62
CA PHE A 94 -13.99 1.20 -1.65
C PHE A 94 -15.14 0.82 -0.70
N ILE A 95 -15.88 1.78 -0.15
CA ILE A 95 -17.01 1.49 0.75
C ILE A 95 -18.07 0.65 0.04
N ILE A 96 -18.42 1.01 -1.20
CA ILE A 96 -19.39 0.25 -2.00
C ILE A 96 -18.86 -1.15 -2.30
N GLY A 97 -17.64 -1.25 -2.85
CA GLY A 97 -17.06 -2.52 -3.27
C GLY A 97 -16.80 -3.48 -2.10
N SER A 98 -16.17 -2.99 -1.03
CA SER A 98 -15.91 -3.78 0.18
C SER A 98 -17.20 -4.11 0.93
N GLY A 99 -18.16 -3.19 1.00
CA GLY A 99 -19.47 -3.44 1.61
C GLY A 99 -20.21 -4.57 0.90
N LEU A 100 -20.29 -4.52 -0.44
CA LEU A 100 -20.85 -5.62 -1.22
C LEU A 100 -20.05 -6.90 -1.04
N GLY A 101 -18.72 -6.84 -1.11
CA GLY A 101 -17.84 -8.00 -0.94
C GLY A 101 -18.04 -8.67 0.42
N LEU A 102 -18.20 -7.88 1.49
CA LEU A 102 -18.48 -8.35 2.83
C LEU A 102 -19.85 -9.03 2.92
N ILE A 103 -20.90 -8.41 2.38
CA ILE A 103 -22.26 -8.97 2.37
C ILE A 103 -22.26 -10.33 1.66
N PHE A 104 -21.70 -10.41 0.46
CA PHE A 104 -21.62 -11.66 -0.29
C PHE A 104 -20.72 -12.70 0.37
N ALA A 105 -19.63 -12.28 1.00
CA ALA A 105 -18.74 -13.20 1.71
C ALA A 105 -19.37 -13.81 2.95
N ILE A 106 -20.11 -13.02 3.72
CA ILE A 106 -20.86 -13.53 4.87
C ILE A 106 -21.93 -14.51 4.39
N TRP A 107 -22.65 -14.18 3.32
CA TRP A 107 -23.68 -15.06 2.78
C TRP A 107 -23.10 -16.39 2.29
N VAL A 108 -22.00 -16.35 1.53
CA VAL A 108 -21.31 -17.56 1.04
C VAL A 108 -20.65 -18.34 2.18
N GLY A 109 -19.93 -17.67 3.08
CA GLY A 109 -19.21 -18.33 4.17
C GLY A 109 -20.11 -18.99 5.22
N LEU A 110 -21.40 -18.62 5.28
CA LEU A 110 -22.39 -19.22 6.18
C LEU A 110 -23.32 -20.23 5.49
N SER A 111 -23.38 -20.27 4.16
CA SER A 111 -24.34 -21.10 3.42
C SER A 111 -23.66 -21.91 2.31
N LYS A 112 -23.69 -23.25 2.46
CA LYS A 112 -23.17 -24.20 1.46
C LYS A 112 -23.86 -24.10 0.10
N GLU A 113 -25.16 -23.78 0.09
CA GLU A 113 -25.91 -23.56 -1.15
C GLU A 113 -25.44 -22.28 -1.84
N ALA A 114 -25.29 -21.19 -1.09
CA ALA A 114 -24.79 -19.93 -1.66
C ALA A 114 -23.36 -20.08 -2.20
N GLU A 115 -22.50 -20.82 -1.49
CA GLU A 115 -21.18 -21.22 -1.97
C GLU A 115 -21.26 -21.97 -3.30
N ALA A 116 -22.08 -23.02 -3.40
CA ALA A 116 -22.19 -23.83 -4.60
C ALA A 116 -22.64 -23.05 -5.86
N TYR A 117 -23.51 -22.04 -5.72
CA TYR A 117 -23.98 -21.23 -6.85
C TYR A 117 -23.09 -20.02 -7.16
N LEU A 118 -22.58 -19.33 -6.14
CA LEU A 118 -21.88 -18.07 -6.30
C LEU A 118 -20.37 -18.24 -6.52
N GLU A 119 -19.75 -19.25 -5.92
CA GLU A 119 -18.30 -19.46 -6.02
C GLU A 119 -17.84 -19.64 -7.47
N PRO A 120 -18.47 -20.49 -8.32
CA PRO A 120 -18.04 -20.64 -9.72
C PRO A 120 -18.17 -19.33 -10.50
N THR A 121 -19.26 -18.60 -10.28
CA THR A 121 -19.54 -17.32 -10.95
C THR A 121 -18.51 -16.26 -10.55
N PHE A 122 -18.26 -16.09 -9.26
CA PHE A 122 -17.27 -15.12 -8.79
C PHE A 122 -15.84 -15.52 -9.15
N SER A 123 -15.52 -16.81 -9.18
CA SER A 123 -14.23 -17.31 -9.66
C SER A 123 -14.00 -16.94 -11.13
N ALA A 124 -15.02 -17.15 -11.98
CA ALA A 124 -14.97 -16.76 -13.39
C ALA A 124 -14.79 -15.24 -13.56
N ILE A 125 -15.60 -14.42 -12.87
CA ILE A 125 -15.51 -12.96 -13.00
C ILE A 125 -14.18 -12.44 -12.44
N LYS A 126 -13.68 -12.98 -11.32
CA LYS A 126 -12.41 -12.59 -10.69
C LYS A 126 -11.20 -12.86 -11.59
N SER A 127 -11.28 -13.84 -12.49
CA SER A 127 -10.21 -14.11 -13.46
C SER A 127 -9.98 -12.94 -14.45
N ILE A 128 -11.00 -12.10 -14.64
CA ILE A 128 -10.94 -10.93 -15.50
C ILE A 128 -10.22 -9.80 -14.73
N PRO A 129 -9.09 -9.28 -15.24
CA PRO A 129 -8.42 -8.15 -14.62
C PRO A 129 -9.36 -6.96 -14.46
N SER A 130 -9.31 -6.24 -13.33
CA SER A 130 -10.20 -5.10 -13.09
C SER A 130 -10.12 -4.05 -14.20
N LEU A 131 -8.93 -3.80 -14.76
CA LEU A 131 -8.70 -2.86 -15.85
C LEU A 131 -9.42 -3.23 -17.15
N ALA A 132 -9.76 -4.51 -17.37
CA ALA A 132 -10.49 -4.93 -18.57
C ALA A 132 -11.93 -4.40 -18.63
N TRP A 133 -12.48 -3.95 -17.49
CA TRP A 133 -13.82 -3.37 -17.41
C TRP A 133 -13.91 -1.94 -17.95
N ILE A 134 -12.77 -1.24 -18.09
CA ILE A 134 -12.73 0.18 -18.52
C ILE A 134 -13.61 0.44 -19.76
N PRO A 135 -13.43 -0.22 -20.92
CA PRO A 135 -14.21 0.10 -22.11
C PRO A 135 -15.72 -0.07 -21.91
N LEU A 136 -16.17 -1.14 -21.23
CA LEU A 136 -17.60 -1.35 -20.95
C LEU A 136 -18.16 -0.28 -20.01
N LEU A 137 -17.43 0.05 -18.95
CA LEU A 137 -17.83 1.07 -17.99
C LEU A 137 -17.90 2.46 -18.64
N LEU A 138 -16.98 2.77 -19.56
CA LEU A 138 -17.03 4.02 -20.32
C LEU A 138 -18.24 4.07 -21.26
N LEU A 139 -18.64 2.94 -21.85
CA LEU A 139 -19.82 2.88 -22.72
C LEU A 139 -21.14 2.99 -21.94
N TRP A 140 -21.22 2.40 -20.75
CA TRP A 140 -22.45 2.41 -19.94
C TRP A 140 -22.59 3.63 -19.03
N LEU A 141 -21.52 4.00 -18.32
CA LEU A 141 -21.53 5.05 -17.30
C LEU A 141 -20.91 6.36 -17.80
N GLY A 142 -20.31 6.36 -19.00
CA GLY A 142 -19.60 7.51 -19.54
C GLY A 142 -18.18 7.71 -18.99
N ILE A 143 -17.56 8.82 -19.37
CA ILE A 143 -16.17 9.18 -19.03
C ILE A 143 -16.09 9.91 -17.66
N ASP A 144 -17.24 10.05 -16.99
CA ASP A 144 -17.39 10.79 -15.73
C ASP A 144 -16.81 10.04 -14.51
N GLU A 145 -17.16 10.48 -13.30
CA GLU A 145 -16.70 9.87 -12.05
C GLU A 145 -17.31 8.49 -11.81
N GLY A 146 -18.50 8.21 -12.36
CA GLY A 146 -19.20 6.94 -12.17
C GLY A 146 -18.36 5.74 -12.61
N SER A 147 -17.79 5.77 -13.82
CA SER A 147 -16.94 4.69 -14.33
C SER A 147 -15.68 4.45 -13.48
N LYS A 148 -15.06 5.53 -12.99
CA LYS A 148 -13.87 5.46 -12.14
C LYS A 148 -14.20 4.87 -10.75
N ILE A 149 -15.32 5.30 -10.15
CA ILE A 149 -15.80 4.78 -8.86
C ILE A 149 -16.16 3.30 -8.97
N THR A 150 -16.88 2.90 -10.02
CA THR A 150 -17.28 1.50 -10.24
C THR A 150 -16.06 0.59 -10.44
N LEU A 151 -15.04 1.06 -11.16
CA LEU A 151 -13.79 0.31 -11.31
C LEU A 151 -13.10 0.05 -9.97
N ILE A 152 -13.07 1.03 -9.07
CA ILE A 152 -12.53 0.89 -7.72
C ILE A 152 -13.39 -0.07 -6.90
N ALA A 153 -14.72 0.00 -7.02
CA ALA A 153 -15.62 -0.91 -6.33
C ALA A 153 -15.38 -2.37 -6.76
N ILE A 154 -15.24 -2.65 -8.05
CA ILE A 154 -14.91 -3.99 -8.57
C ILE A 154 -13.54 -4.45 -8.03
N GLY A 155 -12.54 -3.56 -8.04
CA GLY A 155 -11.20 -3.86 -7.52
C GLY A 155 -11.18 -4.15 -6.01
N ALA A 156 -12.01 -3.46 -5.23
CA ALA A 156 -12.12 -3.66 -3.78
C ALA A 156 -13.00 -4.88 -3.40
N PHE A 157 -13.97 -5.23 -4.25
CA PHE A 157 -14.92 -6.31 -4.00
C PHE A 157 -14.21 -7.67 -3.82
N PHE A 158 -13.41 -8.10 -4.79
CA PHE A 158 -12.85 -9.46 -4.79
C PHE A 158 -11.86 -9.76 -3.67
N PRO A 159 -10.88 -8.89 -3.35
CA PRO A 159 -10.00 -9.10 -2.20
C PRO A 159 -10.77 -9.13 -0.89
N THR A 160 -11.74 -8.23 -0.70
CA THR A 160 -12.59 -8.23 0.50
C THR A 160 -13.38 -9.52 0.59
N TYR A 161 -14.06 -9.91 -0.49
CA TYR A 161 -14.84 -11.13 -0.55
C TYR A 161 -14.00 -12.37 -0.22
N THR A 162 -12.87 -12.57 -0.92
CA THR A 162 -12.02 -13.77 -0.73
C THR A 162 -11.41 -13.80 0.66
N ASN A 163 -10.91 -12.67 1.17
CA ASN A 163 -10.30 -12.63 2.49
C ASN A 163 -11.34 -12.88 3.60
N THR A 164 -12.55 -12.35 3.45
CA THR A 164 -13.63 -12.57 4.43
C THR A 164 -14.14 -14.01 4.40
N VAL A 165 -14.37 -14.62 3.23
CA VAL A 165 -14.76 -16.05 3.15
C VAL A 165 -13.68 -16.92 3.81
N ALA A 166 -12.41 -16.68 3.48
CA ALA A 166 -11.29 -17.39 4.10
C ALA A 166 -11.24 -17.17 5.61
N ALA A 167 -11.50 -15.96 6.10
CA ALA A 167 -11.55 -15.68 7.53
C ALA A 167 -12.67 -16.46 8.23
N ILE A 168 -13.87 -16.49 7.65
CA ILE A 168 -15.03 -17.25 8.18
C ILE A 168 -14.69 -18.74 8.26
N HIS A 169 -14.11 -19.32 7.21
CA HIS A 169 -13.78 -20.75 7.16
C HIS A 169 -12.63 -21.16 8.10
N ASN A 170 -11.75 -20.23 8.47
CA ASN A 170 -10.63 -20.47 9.37
C ASN A 170 -10.98 -20.33 10.87
N VAL A 171 -12.20 -19.89 11.21
CA VAL A 171 -12.64 -19.87 12.62
C VAL A 171 -12.75 -21.30 13.14
N ASP A 172 -12.19 -21.56 14.33
CA ASP A 172 -12.24 -22.89 14.96
C ASP A 172 -13.71 -23.30 15.20
N LYS A 173 -14.10 -24.44 14.64
CA LYS A 173 -15.43 -25.03 14.78
C LYS A 173 -15.81 -25.33 16.23
N LYS A 174 -14.86 -25.35 17.16
CA LYS A 174 -15.13 -25.50 18.60
C LYS A 174 -15.68 -24.23 19.28
N LEU A 175 -15.58 -23.08 18.61
CA LEU A 175 -16.03 -21.78 19.13
C LEU A 175 -17.40 -21.34 18.57
N ILE A 176 -18.03 -22.19 17.75
CA ILE A 176 -19.32 -21.98 17.07
C ILE A 176 -20.25 -23.13 17.45
#